data_AF-A0A1U7HD07-F1
#
_entry.id   AF-A0A1U7HD07-F1
#
_cell.length_a   1.000
_cell.length_b   1.000
_cell.length_c   1.000
_cell.angle_alpha   90.00
_cell.angle_beta   90.00
_cell.angle_gamma   90.00
#
_symmetry.space_group_name_H-M   'P 1'
#
loop_
_entity.id
_entity.type
_entity.pdbx_description
1 polymer ?
#
loop_
_entity_poly.entity_id
_entity_poly.type
_entity_poly.pdbx_seq_one_letter_code
_entity_poly.pdbx_strand_id
1 'polypeptide(L)'
;MINLKYILPWDIEQFVNHSFKPNCMSTPYEFEIAIKDIYPGEELTDDYAFCNEDEPFDCLPEEGIARTKVMPDDLLHFHPEWYLQLAEAMLYLKKVKQP
;
A
#
# COMPACT_ATOMS: atom_id res chain seq x y z
N MET A 1 -29.95 -3.91 5.20
CA MET A 1 -28.63 -4.50 5.45
C MET A 1 -28.02 -4.80 4.09
N ILE A 2 -27.00 -4.03 3.69
CA ILE A 2 -26.24 -4.34 2.47
C ILE A 2 -25.30 -5.48 2.84
N ASN A 3 -25.36 -6.60 2.12
CA ASN A 3 -24.46 -7.73 2.28
C ASN A 3 -23.16 -7.40 1.52
N LEU A 4 -22.27 -6.63 2.16
CA LEU A 4 -20.96 -6.25 1.59
C LEU A 4 -20.01 -7.45 1.73
N LYS A 5 -20.13 -8.42 0.83
CA LYS A 5 -19.17 -9.53 0.77
C LYS A 5 -17.79 -9.05 0.30
N TYR A 6 -17.75 -7.99 -0.53
CA TYR A 6 -16.53 -7.36 -1.04
C TYR A 6 -16.76 -5.86 -1.18
N ILE A 7 -15.76 -5.06 -0.83
CA ILE A 7 -15.72 -3.61 -1.08
C ILE A 7 -14.67 -3.41 -2.17
N LEU A 8 -15.07 -2.78 -3.28
CA LEU A 8 -14.15 -2.41 -4.35
C LEU A 8 -13.85 -0.91 -4.25
N PRO A 9 -12.59 -0.48 -4.46
CA PRO A 9 -12.28 0.92 -4.65
C PRO A 9 -13.13 1.49 -5.78
N TRP A 10 -13.80 2.61 -5.51
CA TRP A 10 -14.72 3.27 -6.45
C TRP A 10 -14.13 4.53 -7.08
N ASP A 11 -12.89 4.85 -6.72
CA ASP A 11 -12.12 6.01 -7.16
C ASP A 11 -10.88 5.57 -7.97
N ILE A 12 -9.86 6.41 -8.02
CA ILE A 12 -8.64 6.17 -8.80
C ILE A 12 -7.73 5.11 -8.19
N GLU A 13 -7.91 4.75 -6.91
CA GLU A 13 -7.09 3.73 -6.25
C GLU A 13 -7.28 2.34 -6.89
N GLN A 14 -8.39 2.12 -7.60
CA GLN A 14 -8.62 0.88 -8.37
C GLN A 14 -7.55 0.60 -9.44
N PHE A 15 -6.76 1.61 -9.82
CA PHE A 15 -5.68 1.49 -10.81
C PHE A 15 -4.29 1.40 -10.17
N VAL A 16 -4.17 1.48 -8.84
CA VAL A 16 -2.89 1.37 -8.14
C VAL A 16 -2.53 -0.11 -8.02
N ASN A 17 -1.40 -0.47 -8.63
CA ASN A 17 -0.93 -1.85 -8.67
C ASN A 17 -0.15 -2.22 -7.41
N HIS A 18 0.00 -3.52 -7.20
CA HIS A 18 0.82 -4.04 -6.12
C HIS A 18 2.33 -3.86 -6.38
N SER A 19 3.09 -3.54 -5.34
CA SER A 19 4.51 -3.84 -5.23
C SER A 19 4.92 -4.20 -3.80
N PHE A 20 5.90 -5.07 -3.63
CA PHE A 20 6.59 -5.31 -2.34
C PHE A 20 7.61 -4.22 -1.98
N LYS A 21 7.86 -3.28 -2.90
CA LYS A 21 8.63 -2.05 -2.70
C LYS A 21 7.76 -0.82 -3.02
N PRO A 22 6.59 -0.66 -2.37
CA PRO A 22 5.62 0.34 -2.75
C PRO A 22 6.16 1.77 -2.57
N ASN A 23 5.55 2.73 -3.24
CA ASN A 23 5.82 4.15 -3.08
C ASN A 23 4.66 4.93 -2.45
N CYS A 24 3.49 4.32 -2.38
CA CYS A 24 2.34 4.75 -1.58
C CYS A 24 2.15 3.81 -0.38
N MET A 25 1.27 4.18 0.54
CA MET A 25 0.86 3.36 1.68
C MET A 25 -0.40 3.90 2.33
N SER A 26 -1.37 3.01 2.53
CA SER A 26 -2.61 3.33 3.27
C SER A 26 -2.32 3.71 4.71
N THR A 27 -2.94 4.79 5.17
CA THR A 27 -2.84 5.23 6.57
C THR A 27 -4.07 4.79 7.37
N PRO A 28 -3.96 4.65 8.71
CA PRO A 28 -5.12 4.43 9.57
C PRO A 28 -6.06 5.65 9.64
N TYR A 29 -5.78 6.72 8.88
CA TYR A 29 -6.56 7.95 8.83
C TYR A 29 -7.38 8.07 7.53
N GLU A 30 -7.59 6.97 6.82
CA GLU A 30 -8.42 6.89 5.61
C GLU A 30 -7.88 7.75 4.44
N PHE A 31 -6.55 7.80 4.29
CA PHE A 31 -5.90 8.38 3.11
C PHE A 31 -4.60 7.67 2.75
N GLU A 32 -4.24 7.72 1.47
CA GLU A 32 -2.96 7.28 0.92
C GLU A 32 -1.86 8.33 1.05
N ILE A 33 -0.63 7.91 1.38
CA ILE A 33 0.52 8.81 1.47
C ILE A 33 1.71 8.29 0.68
N ALA A 34 2.44 9.18 0.00
CA ALA A 34 3.74 8.86 -0.55
C ALA A 34 4.75 8.59 0.58
N ILE A 35 5.43 7.45 0.55
CA ILE A 35 6.43 7.04 1.55
C ILE A 35 7.89 7.23 1.08
N LYS A 36 8.07 7.76 -0.12
CA LYS A 36 9.36 8.17 -0.72
C LYS A 36 9.12 9.20 -1.82
N ASP A 37 10.19 9.80 -2.33
CA ASP A 37 10.09 10.68 -3.50
C ASP A 37 9.57 9.90 -4.71
N ILE A 38 8.62 10.50 -5.44
CA ILE A 38 8.01 9.93 -6.65
C ILE A 38 8.25 10.91 -7.81
N TYR A 39 8.93 10.44 -8.84
CA TYR A 39 9.27 11.27 -10.01
C TYR A 39 8.27 11.11 -11.16
N PRO A 40 8.16 12.10 -12.07
CA PRO A 40 7.25 12.00 -13.21
C PRO A 40 7.49 10.76 -14.07
N GLY A 41 6.43 9.99 -14.30
CA GLY A 41 6.46 8.76 -15.09
C GLY A 41 6.70 7.49 -14.27
N GLU A 42 6.99 7.62 -12.97
CA GLU A 42 6.97 6.47 -12.05
C GLU A 42 5.53 6.01 -11.79
N GLU A 43 5.35 4.69 -11.73
CA GLU A 43 4.08 4.07 -11.39
C GLU A 43 3.81 4.23 -9.89
N LEU A 44 2.56 4.53 -9.53
CA LEU A 44 2.11 4.49 -8.14
C LEU A 44 1.77 3.05 -7.76
N THR A 45 2.31 2.59 -6.63
CA THR A 45 2.20 1.20 -6.18
C THR A 45 2.01 1.11 -4.68
N ASP A 46 1.28 0.09 -4.26
CA ASP A 46 0.95 -0.23 -2.87
C ASP A 46 1.28 -1.68 -2.48
N ASP A 47 1.42 -1.97 -1.19
CA ASP A 47 1.44 -3.38 -0.74
C ASP A 47 -0.01 -3.86 -0.52
N TYR A 48 -0.47 -4.86 -1.27
CA TYR A 48 -1.85 -5.34 -1.16
C TYR A 48 -2.13 -6.08 0.16
N ALA A 49 -1.13 -6.24 1.03
CA ALA A 49 -1.36 -6.65 2.41
C ALA A 49 -2.36 -5.74 3.16
N PHE A 50 -2.54 -4.48 2.72
CA PHE A 50 -3.55 -3.58 3.27
C PHE A 50 -4.98 -3.83 2.73
N CYS A 51 -5.15 -4.65 1.70
CA CYS A 51 -6.44 -4.92 1.04
C CYS A 51 -7.30 -6.00 1.73
N ASN A 52 -6.91 -6.48 2.93
CA ASN A 52 -7.62 -7.51 3.71
C ASN A 52 -7.95 -8.76 2.88
N GLU A 53 -6.95 -9.32 2.21
CA GLU A 53 -7.10 -10.56 1.43
C GLU A 53 -7.41 -11.75 2.35
N ASP A 54 -8.46 -12.52 2.04
CA ASP A 54 -8.84 -13.73 2.79
C ASP A 54 -7.98 -14.95 2.39
N GLU A 55 -7.35 -14.93 1.22
CA GLU A 55 -6.53 -15.99 0.66
C GLU A 55 -5.20 -15.43 0.12
N PRO A 56 -4.12 -16.24 0.04
CA PRO A 56 -2.86 -15.79 -0.52
C PRO A 56 -3.00 -15.32 -1.98
N PHE A 57 -2.43 -14.16 -2.29
CA PHE A 57 -2.42 -13.60 -3.64
C PHE A 57 -1.03 -13.76 -4.28
N ASP A 58 -0.95 -14.41 -5.44
CA ASP A 58 0.32 -14.61 -6.18
C ASP A 58 0.75 -13.32 -6.89
N CYS A 59 1.98 -12.88 -6.62
CA CYS A 59 2.55 -11.66 -7.17
C CYS A 59 3.62 -11.93 -8.22
N LEU A 60 3.85 -10.96 -9.10
CA LEU A 60 4.98 -11.01 -10.02
C LEU A 60 6.30 -10.92 -9.24
N PRO A 61 7.36 -11.64 -9.65
CA PRO A 61 8.67 -11.52 -9.00
C PRO A 61 9.24 -10.11 -9.16
N GLU A 62 9.74 -9.56 -8.06
CA GLU A 62 10.46 -8.29 -8.04
C GLU A 62 11.96 -8.50 -7.77
N GLU A 63 12.80 -7.71 -8.44
CA GLU A 63 14.25 -7.82 -8.27
C GLU A 63 14.66 -7.53 -6.82
N GLY A 64 15.40 -8.47 -6.22
CA GLY A 64 15.87 -8.38 -4.85
C GLY A 64 14.79 -8.57 -3.78
N ILE A 65 13.59 -9.04 -4.15
CA ILE A 65 12.53 -9.41 -3.21
C ILE A 65 12.31 -10.92 -3.24
N ALA A 66 12.32 -11.53 -2.06
CA ALA A 66 12.05 -12.96 -1.90
C ALA A 66 10.56 -13.29 -1.79
N ARG A 67 9.73 -12.32 -1.36
CA ARG A 67 8.27 -12.46 -1.29
C ARG A 67 7.73 -12.63 -2.72
N THR A 68 6.81 -13.59 -2.86
CA THR A 68 6.13 -13.91 -4.13
C THR A 68 4.62 -13.98 -3.96
N LYS A 69 4.14 -13.82 -2.72
CA LYS A 69 2.72 -13.80 -2.38
C LYS A 69 2.46 -12.76 -1.30
N VAL A 70 1.30 -12.13 -1.37
CA VAL A 70 0.69 -11.44 -0.23
C VAL A 70 -0.07 -12.48 0.58
N MET A 71 0.13 -12.49 1.89
CA MET A 71 -0.53 -13.40 2.83
C MET A 71 -1.57 -12.66 3.68
N PRO A 72 -2.67 -13.32 4.09
CA PRO A 72 -3.69 -12.71 4.96
C PRO A 72 -3.16 -12.16 6.29
N ASP A 73 -2.03 -12.67 6.77
CA ASP A 73 -1.38 -12.28 8.03
C ASP A 73 -0.15 -11.38 7.84
N ASP A 74 0.12 -10.88 6.63
CA ASP A 74 1.27 -10.01 6.35
C ASP A 74 1.26 -8.75 7.22
N LEU A 75 0.09 -8.16 7.47
CA LEU A 75 -0.03 -6.99 8.36
C LEU A 75 0.48 -7.28 9.77
N LEU A 76 0.27 -8.50 10.29
CA LEU A 76 0.78 -8.87 11.62
C LEU A 76 2.31 -8.94 11.65
N HIS A 77 2.93 -9.28 10.53
CA HIS A 77 4.37 -9.51 10.42
C HIS A 77 5.16 -8.26 10.03
N PHE A 78 4.62 -7.41 9.15
CA PHE A 78 5.34 -6.31 8.52
C PHE A 78 4.90 -4.91 8.99
N HIS A 79 3.86 -4.80 9.84
CA HIS A 79 3.47 -3.51 10.41
C HIS A 79 4.60 -2.75 11.13
N PRO A 80 5.63 -3.37 11.75
CA PRO A 80 6.69 -2.60 12.41
C PRO A 80 7.50 -1.78 11.40
N GLU A 81 7.88 -2.37 10.27
CA GLU A 81 8.60 -1.70 9.19
C GLU A 81 7.72 -0.63 8.52
N TRP A 82 6.46 -0.96 8.23
CA TRP A 82 5.53 -0.03 7.62
C TRP A 82 5.19 1.16 8.52
N TYR A 83 5.09 0.94 9.83
CA TYR A 83 4.90 2.01 10.80
C TYR A 83 6.05 3.02 10.74
N LEU A 84 7.30 2.56 10.61
CA LEU A 84 8.46 3.46 10.48
C LEU A 84 8.39 4.30 9.20
N GLN A 85 8.02 3.68 8.08
CA GLN A 85 7.85 4.38 6.79
C GLN A 85 6.76 5.45 6.88
N LEU A 86 5.59 5.09 7.43
CA LEU A 86 4.50 6.05 7.65
C LEU A 86 4.91 7.18 8.60
N ALA A 87 5.57 6.85 9.71
CA ALA A 87 6.00 7.84 10.69
C ALA A 87 6.96 8.85 10.06
N GLU A 88 7.89 8.40 9.21
CA GLU A 88 8.80 9.26 8.46
C GLU A 88 8.05 10.14 7.45
N ALA A 89 7.17 9.55 6.64
CA ALA A 89 6.37 10.27 5.64
C ALA A 89 5.48 11.36 6.27
N MET A 90 4.87 11.07 7.42
CA MET A 90 4.01 12.00 8.15
C MET A 90 4.75 13.28 8.60
N LEU A 91 6.07 13.26 8.76
CA LEU A 91 6.87 14.46 9.06
C LEU A 91 6.84 15.49 7.92
N TYR A 92 6.44 15.08 6.71
CA TYR A 92 6.38 15.91 5.50
C TYR A 92 4.96 16.30 5.08
N LEU A 93 3.93 15.79 5.77
CA LEU A 93 2.51 15.98 5.40
C LEU A 93 2.15 17.44 5.10
N LYS A 94 2.69 18.40 5.88
CA LYS A 94 2.45 19.85 5.71
C LYS A 94 3.61 20.61 5.05
N LYS A 95 4.65 19.91 4.60
CA LYS A 95 5.88 20.49 4.04
C LYS A 95 5.95 20.36 2.52
N VAL A 96 5.15 19.48 1.93
CA VAL A 96 5.07 19.28 0.48
C VAL A 96 3.71 19.69 -0.05
N LYS A 97 3.62 19.95 -1.36
CA LYS A 97 2.36 20.28 -2.02
C LYS A 97 1.42 19.08 -1.95
N GLN A 98 0.22 19.31 -1.43
CA GLN A 98 -0.86 18.33 -1.41
C GLN A 98 -1.84 18.60 -2.56
N PRO A 99 -2.57 17.57 -3.05
CA PRO A 99 -3.74 17.75 -3.90
C PRO A 99 -4.80 18.68 -3.31
#